data_AF-A0A660QPU7-F1
#
_entry.id   AF-A0A660QPU7-F1
#
_cell.length_a   1.000
_cell.length_b   1.000
_cell.length_c   1.000
_cell.angle_alpha   90.00
_cell.angle_beta   90.00
_cell.angle_gamma   90.00
#
_symmetry.space_group_name_H-M   'P 1'
#
loop_
_entity.id
_entity.type
_entity.pdbx_description
1 polymer ?
#
loop_
_entity_poly.entity_id
_entity_poly.type
_entity_poly.pdbx_seq_one_letter_code
_entity_poly.pdbx_strand_id
1 'polypeptide(L)'
;MKFRSIFPAALVPFTEEGKIDFGVWEGYIDFLISKGVHGLFLLGTNGEGSLSFASSMTSSKVLKGIIGTIGPKVSFFTSFMV
;
A
#
# COMPACT_ATOMS: atom_id res chain seq x y z
N MET A 1 7.99 15.31 -19.32
CA MET A 1 8.49 14.55 -18.15
C MET A 1 8.72 13.11 -18.55
N LYS A 2 9.85 12.50 -18.19
CA LYS A 2 10.06 11.05 -18.31
C LYS A 2 9.87 10.42 -16.93
N PHE A 3 8.79 9.68 -16.71
CA PHE A 3 8.69 8.79 -15.56
C PHE A 3 9.68 7.65 -15.78
N ARG A 4 10.79 7.66 -15.04
CA ARG A 4 11.84 6.64 -15.17
C ARG A 4 12.02 5.99 -13.82
N SER A 5 11.31 4.89 -13.59
CA SER A 5 11.35 4.02 -12.40
C SER A 5 10.18 3.03 -12.46
N ILE A 6 10.16 2.05 -11.56
CA ILE A 6 9.05 1.10 -11.41
C ILE A 6 8.38 1.34 -10.06
N PHE A 7 7.11 1.73 -10.11
CA PHE A 7 6.23 1.93 -8.95
C PHE A 7 4.95 1.10 -9.12
N PRO A 8 4.92 -0.16 -8.65
CA PRO A 8 3.71 -0.97 -8.73
C PRO A 8 2.56 -0.31 -7.99
N ALA A 9 1.38 -0.33 -8.60
CA ALA A 9 0.12 -0.05 -7.92
C ALA A 9 -0.23 -1.26 -7.04
N ALA A 10 0.20 -1.23 -5.79
CA ALA A 10 0.16 -2.38 -4.90
C ALA A 10 -1.25 -2.64 -4.40
N LEU A 11 -1.67 -3.90 -4.46
CA LEU A 11 -2.91 -4.38 -3.87
C LEU A 11 -2.86 -4.37 -2.33
N VAL A 12 -4.03 -4.31 -1.71
CA VAL A 12 -4.23 -4.47 -0.27
C VAL A 12 -5.04 -5.75 -0.06
N PRO A 13 -4.45 -6.81 0.52
CA PRO A 13 -5.16 -8.03 0.85
C PRO A 13 -6.19 -7.79 1.96
N PHE A 14 -7.36 -8.40 1.82
CA PHE A 14 -8.42 -8.40 2.84
C PHE A 14 -8.75 -9.83 3.26
N THR A 15 -9.14 -10.00 4.52
CA THR A 15 -9.73 -11.24 5.05
C THR A 15 -11.15 -11.41 4.53
N GLU A 16 -11.74 -12.60 4.74
CA GLU A 16 -13.14 -12.86 4.36
C GLU A 16 -14.14 -11.91 5.04
N GLU A 17 -13.79 -11.39 6.22
CA GLU A 17 -14.59 -10.39 6.95
C GLU A 17 -14.36 -8.95 6.46
N GLY A 18 -13.59 -8.76 5.39
CA GLY A 18 -13.31 -7.44 4.80
C GLY A 18 -12.34 -6.58 5.63
N LYS A 19 -11.56 -7.17 6.52
CA LYS A 19 -10.49 -6.47 7.26
C LYS A 19 -9.18 -6.59 6.50
N ILE A 20 -8.27 -5.63 6.65
CA ILE A 20 -6.94 -5.73 6.03
C ILE A 20 -6.16 -6.87 6.68
N ASP A 21 -5.59 -7.74 5.85
CA ASP A 21 -4.68 -8.79 6.29
C ASP A 21 -3.23 -8.28 6.22
N PHE A 22 -2.77 -7.69 7.32
CA PHE A 22 -1.42 -7.13 7.41
C PHE A 22 -0.31 -8.18 7.31
N GLY A 23 -0.57 -9.43 7.72
CA GLY A 23 0.42 -10.51 7.67
C GLY A 23 0.71 -10.94 6.24
N VAL A 24 -0.35 -11.15 5.44
CA VAL A 24 -0.20 -11.43 4.00
C VAL A 24 0.37 -10.21 3.28
N TRP A 25 -0.06 -9.01 3.67
CA TRP A 25 0.37 -7.79 3.02
C TRP A 25 1.86 -7.52 3.19
N GLU A 26 2.43 -7.75 4.38
CA GLU A 26 3.86 -7.59 4.62
C GLU A 26 4.70 -8.48 3.68
N GLY A 27 4.35 -9.77 3.56
CA GLY A 27 5.04 -10.67 2.64
C GLY A 27 4.92 -10.26 1.18
N TYR A 28 3.75 -9.76 0.76
CA TYR A 28 3.54 -9.24 -0.59
C TYR A 28 4.41 -7.99 -0.88
N ILE A 29 4.50 -7.08 0.08
CA ILE A 29 5.30 -5.86 -0.03
C ILE A 29 6.79 -6.21 -0.08
N ASP A 30 7.26 -7.09 0.81
CA ASP A 30 8.64 -7.55 0.82
C ASP A 30 8.99 -8.27 -0.51
N PHE A 31 8.06 -9.04 -1.08
CA PHE A 31 8.23 -9.62 -2.41
C PHE A 31 8.44 -8.55 -3.48
N LEU A 32 7.61 -7.51 -3.53
CA LEU A 32 7.77 -6.42 -4.51
C LEU A 32 9.11 -5.71 -4.34
N ILE A 33 9.49 -5.39 -3.10
CA ILE A 33 10.78 -4.76 -2.78
C ILE A 33 11.94 -5.65 -3.25
N SER A 34 11.86 -6.97 -3.04
CA SER A 34 12.88 -7.93 -3.48
C SER A 34 13.09 -7.97 -5.00
N LYS A 35 12.12 -7.48 -5.80
CA LYS A 35 12.23 -7.37 -7.26
C LYS A 35 12.89 -6.07 -7.74
N GLY A 36 13.36 -5.21 -6.83
CA GLY A 36 14.09 -4.00 -7.19
C GLY A 36 13.20 -2.86 -7.66
N VAL A 37 11.97 -2.77 -7.16
CA VAL A 37 11.08 -1.64 -7.42
C VAL A 37 11.62 -0.37 -6.73
N HIS A 38 11.40 0.78 -7.34
CA HIS A 38 11.94 2.06 -6.84
C HIS A 38 11.03 2.68 -5.77
N GLY A 39 9.80 2.18 -5.71
CA GLY A 39 8.84 2.50 -4.69
C GLY A 39 7.51 1.85 -4.95
N LEU A 40 6.53 2.20 -4.14
CA LEU A 40 5.20 1.62 -4.19
C LEU A 40 4.14 2.73 -4.31
N PHE A 41 3.13 2.49 -5.14
CA PHE A 41 1.92 3.30 -5.16
C PHE A 41 0.83 2.52 -4.43
N LEU A 42 0.40 3.02 -3.27
CA LEU A 42 -0.52 2.35 -2.38
C LEU A 42 -1.87 3.07 -2.38
N LEU A 43 -2.93 2.33 -2.03
CA LEU A 43 -4.27 2.91 -1.85
C LEU A 43 -4.77 3.69 -3.06
N GLY A 44 -4.33 3.30 -4.27
CA GLY A 44 -5.02 3.70 -5.51
C GLY A 44 -6.26 2.84 -5.74
N THR A 45 -6.82 2.88 -6.94
CA THR A 45 -7.95 2.02 -7.32
C THR A 45 -7.61 0.53 -7.14
N ASN A 46 -6.41 0.11 -7.57
CA ASN A 46 -5.97 -1.29 -7.42
C ASN A 46 -5.71 -1.70 -5.95
N GLY A 47 -5.51 -0.73 -5.06
CA GLY A 47 -5.37 -0.94 -3.63
C GLY A 47 -6.67 -0.69 -2.86
N GLU A 48 -7.81 -0.56 -3.57
CA GLU A 48 -9.13 -0.29 -3.00
C GLU A 48 -9.16 0.94 -2.06
N GLY A 49 -8.37 1.97 -2.39
CA GLY A 49 -8.21 3.14 -1.55
C GLY A 49 -9.51 3.90 -1.30
N SER A 50 -10.36 4.05 -2.33
CA SER A 50 -11.66 4.72 -2.24
C SER A 50 -12.64 4.00 -1.30
N LEU A 51 -12.63 2.67 -1.29
CA LEU A 51 -13.45 1.87 -0.38
C LEU A 51 -12.88 1.86 1.04
N SER A 52 -11.56 1.77 1.15
CA SER A 52 -10.84 1.77 2.43
C SER A 52 -10.93 3.09 3.19
N PHE A 53 -11.09 4.22 2.48
CA PHE A 53 -11.23 5.57 3.06
C PHE A 53 -12.68 6.03 3.27
N ALA A 54 -13.68 5.38 2.66
CA ALA A 54 -15.08 5.72 2.88
C ALA A 54 -15.52 5.49 4.34
N SER A 55 -14.81 4.64 5.08
CA SER A 55 -14.91 4.49 6.53
C SER A 55 -13.77 5.27 7.21
N SER A 56 -14.07 6.47 7.71
CA SER A 56 -13.10 7.39 8.32
C SER A 56 -12.24 6.80 9.46
N MET A 57 -12.67 5.68 10.05
CA MET A 57 -11.97 4.97 11.12
C MET A 57 -10.86 4.02 10.62
N THR A 58 -10.89 3.66 9.34
CA THR A 58 -9.95 2.71 8.70
C THR A 58 -8.69 3.42 8.21
N SER A 59 -8.83 4.63 7.68
CA SER A 59 -7.74 5.44 7.10
C SER A 59 -6.50 5.58 8.00
N SER A 60 -6.69 5.94 9.28
CA SER A 60 -5.57 6.14 10.22
C SER A 60 -4.87 4.83 10.62
N LYS A 61 -5.61 3.72 10.68
CA LYS A 61 -5.05 2.39 10.98
C LYS A 61 -4.27 1.84 9.78
N VAL A 62 -4.80 2.02 8.58
CA VAL A 62 -4.14 1.67 7.31
C VAL A 62 -2.82 2.41 7.19
N LEU A 63 -2.83 3.73 7.36
CA LEU A 63 -1.62 4.57 7.29
C LEU A 63 -0.57 4.13 8.32
N LYS A 64 -0.97 3.85 9.56
CA LYS A 64 -0.05 3.33 10.59
C LYS A 64 0.51 1.97 10.22
N GLY A 65 -0.33 1.07 9.67
CA GLY A 65 0.10 -0.24 9.18
C GLY A 65 1.10 -0.11 8.02
N ILE A 66 0.82 0.74 7.03
CA ILE A 66 1.73 1.07 5.92
C ILE A 66 3.08 1.53 6.46
N ILE A 67 3.09 2.50 7.37
CA ILE A 67 4.33 3.04 7.94
C ILE A 67 5.09 1.96 8.70
N GLY A 68 4.39 1.08 9.43
CA GLY A 68 5.01 -0.04 10.15
C GLY A 68 5.60 -1.11 9.22
N THR A 69 4.88 -1.47 8.16
CA THR A 69 5.26 -2.54 7.22
C THR A 69 6.34 -2.09 6.22
N ILE A 70 6.20 -0.88 5.68
CA ILE A 70 7.07 -0.35 4.62
C ILE A 70 8.23 0.47 5.21
N GLY A 71 7.96 1.30 6.23
CA GLY A 71 8.99 2.05 6.94
C GLY A 71 10.06 2.70 6.03
N PRO A 72 11.35 2.69 6.41
CA PRO A 72 12.44 3.22 5.58
C PRO A 72 12.88 2.26 4.46
N LYS A 73 12.18 1.14 4.20
CA LYS A 73 12.62 0.09 3.26
C LYS A 73 12.57 0.57 1.80
N VAL A 74 11.56 1.35 1.42
CA VAL A 74 11.38 1.86 0.06
C VAL A 74 10.49 3.11 0.06
N SER A 75 10.67 4.00 -0.93
CA SER A 75 9.78 5.15 -1.12
C SER A 75 8.35 4.69 -1.45
N PHE A 76 7.34 5.40 -0.96
CA PHE A 76 5.95 5.11 -1.31
C PHE A 76 5.12 6.38 -1.50
N PHE A 77 4.04 6.25 -2.27
CA PHE A 77 3.04 7.27 -2.51
C PHE A 77 1.66 6.70 -2.19
N THR A 78 0.72 7.54 -1.78
CA THR A 78 -0.68 7.15 -1.58
C THR A 78 -1.60 8.04 -2.39
N SER A 79 -2.75 7.53 -2.84
CA SER A 79 -3.72 8.32 -3.62
C SER A 79 -4.33 9.52 -2.87
N PHE A 80 -4.10 9.63 -1.55
CA PHE A 80 -4.66 10.68 -0.69
C PHE A 80 -3.61 11.70 -0.21
N MET A 81 -2.34 11.53 -0.60
CA MET A 81 -1.27 12.50 -0.37
C MET A 81 -0.82 13.04 -1.73
N VAL A 82 -1.60 13.98 -2.27
CA VAL A 82 -1.20 14.85 -3.38
C VAL A 82 -1.28 16.29 -2.89
#